data_AF-A0A1E5JLC6-F1
#
_entry.id   AF-A0A1E5JLC6-F1
#
_cell.length_a   1.000
_cell.length_b   1.000
_cell.length_c   1.000
_cell.angle_alpha   90.00
_cell.angle_beta   90.00
_cell.angle_gamma   90.00
#
_symmetry.space_group_name_H-M   'P 1'
#
loop_
_entity.id
_entity.type
_entity.pdbx_description
1 polymer ?
#
loop_
_entity_poly.entity_id
_entity_poly.type
_entity_poly.pdbx_seq_one_letter_code
_entity_poly.pdbx_strand_id
1 'polypeptide(L)'
;MIKLEQEMLEQLAKAFTDELSRTARIDLMFSALFELDKIQKGQTTELSKAQLVEVNSDVVTQIVLKQIAAVAESHLADIKTLRSILTQIIRVPGAFGLSGKMRSLFLPYTKTFIDSEGEVIDHETDLALLYLRDWMTRKVLSIQDLGTNAEDAQTFVDALRIGNYAITSKFSRWVTKKYSDVTLNPEQLCIGAEDIFPLVAYELAQTDIRAADMAAIMYMYDHTIEDNQYTASLIFSGIQTSLNRQSALQRAHPEDSPSQILARMRAEHNAFLKKNNPLRSLINEGILYDPEMDLVDLREHYKENQITAFAKRNRDSITTHLILLNIKRACPEDVNTLLTIKKHIIQYINYTEANPPEKPLQTYTNRLKAAEEMLVMLQKGGTIKNDIIPAIKTQASIIANNKPGLRELGFLGWLHSLTDNHKPQACIETSATLKAIDLIVVSQETELSPKKHEKLISHKAADGELTNTHTIQYR
;
A
#
# COMPACT_ATOMS: atom_id res chain seq x y z
N MET A 1 -15.36 9.71 28.43
CA MET A 1 -14.69 8.50 27.89
C MET A 1 -15.55 7.30 28.24
N ILE A 2 -15.70 6.33 27.34
CA ILE A 2 -16.40 5.07 27.63
C ILE A 2 -15.41 3.98 28.03
N LYS A 3 -15.88 2.93 28.71
CA LYS A 3 -15.04 1.82 29.19
C LYS A 3 -14.19 1.18 28.08
N LEU A 4 -14.75 0.96 26.89
CA LEU A 4 -14.00 0.38 25.79
C LEU A 4 -12.84 1.29 25.32
N GLU A 5 -13.05 2.60 25.32
CA GLU A 5 -12.02 3.58 24.97
C GLU A 5 -10.86 3.51 25.98
N GLN A 6 -11.17 3.36 27.28
CA GLN A 6 -10.18 3.06 28.31
C GLN A 6 -9.44 1.74 28.03
N GLU A 7 -10.15 0.65 27.75
CA GLU A 7 -9.54 -0.67 27.48
C GLU A 7 -8.57 -0.60 26.29
N MET A 8 -8.90 0.15 25.24
CA MET A 8 -7.99 0.32 24.09
C MET A 8 -6.77 1.18 24.43
N LEU A 9 -6.92 2.22 25.24
CA LEU A 9 -5.78 3.01 25.72
C LEU A 9 -4.85 2.18 26.62
N GLU A 10 -5.40 1.31 27.46
CA GLU A 10 -4.64 0.35 28.27
C GLU A 10 -3.91 -0.68 27.41
N GLN A 11 -4.55 -1.19 26.35
CA GLN A 11 -3.89 -2.07 25.37
C GLN A 11 -2.74 -1.36 24.66
N LEU A 12 -2.93 -0.10 24.26
CA LEU A 12 -1.88 0.72 23.67
C LEU A 12 -0.70 0.88 24.64
N ALA A 13 -0.96 1.16 25.92
CA ALA A 13 0.08 1.24 26.93
C ALA A 13 0.79 -0.11 27.15
N LYS A 14 0.04 -1.22 27.16
CA LYS A 14 0.59 -2.57 27.28
C LYS A 14 1.55 -2.91 26.13
N ALA A 15 1.32 -2.40 24.92
CA ALA A 15 2.23 -2.59 23.78
C ALA A 15 3.66 -2.08 24.07
N PHE A 16 3.82 -1.15 25.02
CA PHE A 16 5.11 -0.61 25.42
C PHE A 16 5.82 -1.41 26.54
N THR A 17 5.19 -2.44 27.12
CA THR A 17 5.76 -3.26 28.22
C THR A 17 6.66 -4.39 27.75
N ASP A 18 7.67 -4.78 28.54
CA ASP A 18 8.73 -5.74 28.17
C ASP A 18 8.29 -7.20 27.95
N GLU A 19 7.03 -7.52 28.23
CA GLU A 19 6.51 -8.90 28.23
C GLU A 19 6.10 -9.42 26.83
N LEU A 20 6.10 -8.57 25.81
CA LEU A 20 5.56 -8.88 24.49
C LEU A 20 6.64 -8.96 23.41
N SER A 21 6.48 -9.90 22.48
CA SER A 21 7.26 -9.94 21.24
C SER A 21 6.96 -8.72 20.36
N ARG A 22 7.91 -8.30 19.52
CA ARG A 22 7.74 -7.18 18.57
C ARG A 22 6.43 -7.26 17.79
N THR A 23 6.13 -8.42 17.22
CA THR A 23 4.90 -8.65 16.44
C THR A 23 3.65 -8.48 17.29
N ALA A 24 3.64 -9.03 18.51
CA ALA A 24 2.50 -8.89 19.42
C ALA A 24 2.26 -7.43 19.83
N ARG A 25 3.32 -6.64 20.00
CA ARG A 25 3.21 -5.21 20.31
C ARG A 25 2.63 -4.40 19.15
N ILE A 26 3.14 -4.61 17.94
CA ILE A 26 2.63 -3.96 16.71
C ILE A 26 1.16 -4.32 16.50
N ASP A 27 0.83 -5.60 16.67
CA ASP A 27 -0.55 -6.09 16.56
C ASP A 27 -1.48 -5.36 17.54
N LEU A 28 -1.09 -5.30 18.80
CA LEU A 28 -1.87 -4.67 19.86
C LEU A 28 -2.04 -3.16 19.61
N MET A 29 -0.97 -2.48 19.19
CA MET A 29 -0.99 -1.05 18.88
C MET A 29 -1.96 -0.72 17.74
N PHE A 30 -1.84 -1.38 16.58
CA PHE A 30 -2.73 -1.08 15.45
C PHE A 30 -4.18 -1.47 15.76
N SER A 31 -4.41 -2.64 16.38
CA SER A 31 -5.76 -3.04 16.80
C SER A 31 -6.40 -2.00 17.71
N ALA A 32 -5.68 -1.54 18.74
CA ALA A 32 -6.19 -0.51 19.66
C ALA A 32 -6.46 0.82 18.94
N LEU A 33 -5.56 1.26 18.06
CA LEU A 33 -5.70 2.53 17.34
C LEU A 33 -6.90 2.54 16.38
N PHE A 34 -7.14 1.46 15.62
CA PHE A 34 -8.29 1.38 14.73
C PHE A 34 -9.61 1.27 15.51
N GLU A 35 -9.64 0.51 16.61
CA GLU A 35 -10.84 0.45 17.47
C GLU A 35 -11.13 1.80 18.14
N LEU A 36 -10.11 2.52 18.60
CA LEU A 36 -10.29 3.89 19.09
C LEU A 36 -10.87 4.81 18.02
N ASP A 37 -10.37 4.75 16.79
CA ASP A 37 -10.88 5.59 15.70
C ASP A 37 -12.35 5.31 15.36
N LYS A 38 -12.80 4.04 15.42
CA LYS A 38 -14.22 3.67 15.30
C LYS A 38 -15.08 4.34 16.36
N ILE A 39 -14.65 4.25 17.62
CA ILE A 39 -15.33 4.86 18.76
C ILE A 39 -15.43 6.38 18.55
N GLN A 40 -14.33 7.03 18.17
CA GLN A 40 -14.31 8.48 17.91
C GLN A 40 -15.19 8.89 16.72
N LYS A 41 -15.36 8.02 15.73
CA LYS A 41 -16.32 8.20 14.62
C LYS A 41 -17.78 8.00 15.04
N GLY A 42 -18.05 7.56 16.27
CA GLY A 42 -19.39 7.29 16.79
C GLY A 42 -19.94 5.92 16.37
N GLN A 43 -19.10 5.03 15.85
CA GLN A 43 -19.48 3.67 15.43
C GLN A 43 -19.62 2.75 16.65
N THR A 44 -20.65 3.00 17.45
CA THR A 44 -20.88 2.34 18.75
C THR A 44 -22.07 1.37 18.74
N THR A 45 -22.70 1.19 17.58
CA THR A 45 -23.95 0.42 17.42
C THR A 45 -23.81 -1.07 17.73
N GLU A 46 -22.60 -1.62 17.64
CA GLU A 46 -22.31 -3.03 17.94
C GLU A 46 -21.77 -3.24 19.36
N LEU A 47 -21.64 -2.16 20.15
CA LEU A 47 -21.08 -2.23 21.50
C LEU A 47 -22.11 -2.70 22.53
N SER A 48 -21.66 -3.55 23.44
CA SER A 48 -22.47 -3.97 24.57
C SER A 48 -22.71 -2.82 25.56
N LYS A 49 -23.80 -2.89 26.33
CA LYS A 49 -24.09 -1.92 27.40
C LYS A 49 -22.94 -1.79 28.42
N ALA A 50 -22.18 -2.85 28.65
CA ALA A 50 -21.02 -2.85 29.54
C ALA A 50 -19.83 -2.05 28.99
N GLN A 51 -19.68 -1.98 27.66
CA GLN A 51 -18.61 -1.24 26.98
C GLN A 51 -18.91 0.27 26.89
N LEU A 52 -20.19 0.64 26.93
CA LEU A 52 -20.66 2.03 26.85
C LEU A 52 -20.69 2.75 28.21
N VAL A 53 -20.33 2.09 29.30
CA VAL A 53 -20.29 2.70 30.64
C VAL A 53 -19.30 3.86 30.63
N GLU A 54 -19.75 5.03 31.08
CA GLU A 54 -18.89 6.19 31.24
C GLU A 54 -17.88 5.97 32.37
N VAL A 55 -16.62 6.30 32.07
CA VAL A 55 -15.50 6.20 33.01
C VAL A 55 -14.80 7.55 33.13
N ASN A 56 -14.19 7.79 34.30
CA ASN A 56 -13.41 9.00 34.53
C ASN A 56 -12.17 9.01 33.63
N SER A 57 -12.17 9.91 32.65
CA SER A 57 -11.13 10.01 31.63
C SER A 57 -9.77 10.42 32.18
N ASP A 58 -9.75 11.23 33.23
CA ASP A 58 -8.56 12.01 33.58
C ASP A 58 -7.53 11.14 34.30
N VAL A 59 -7.98 10.29 35.22
CA VAL A 59 -7.10 9.37 35.96
C VAL A 59 -6.50 8.32 35.03
N VAL A 60 -7.31 7.76 34.13
CA VAL A 60 -6.92 6.71 33.19
C VAL A 60 -5.95 7.25 32.15
N THR A 61 -6.26 8.41 31.57
CA THR A 61 -5.38 9.10 30.61
C THR A 61 -4.01 9.37 31.24
N GLN A 62 -3.96 9.78 32.51
CA GLN A 62 -2.70 10.02 33.23
C GLN A 62 -1.89 8.74 33.47
N ILE A 63 -2.53 7.60 33.72
CA ILE A 63 -1.84 6.30 33.89
C ILE A 63 -1.21 5.86 32.56
N VAL A 64 -1.98 5.94 31.48
CA VAL A 64 -1.53 5.61 30.12
C VAL A 64 -0.39 6.54 29.70
N LEU A 65 -0.52 7.85 29.97
CA LEU A 65 0.54 8.84 29.75
C LEU A 65 1.82 8.49 30.52
N LYS A 66 1.71 8.12 31.80
CA LYS A 66 2.87 7.74 32.61
C LYS A 66 3.56 6.49 32.07
N GLN A 67 2.80 5.48 31.65
CA GLN A 67 3.38 4.25 31.09
C GLN A 67 4.07 4.52 29.76
N ILE A 68 3.46 5.32 28.90
CA ILE A 68 4.04 5.67 27.61
C ILE A 68 5.26 6.62 27.79
N ALA A 69 5.23 7.52 28.76
CA ALA A 69 6.37 8.38 29.10
C ALA A 69 7.51 7.60 29.78
N ALA A 70 7.21 6.59 30.61
CA ALA A 70 8.22 5.77 31.29
C ALA A 70 9.10 4.98 30.31
N VAL A 71 8.62 4.73 29.10
CA VAL A 71 9.39 4.05 28.05
C VAL A 71 10.07 5.03 27.08
N ALA A 72 9.99 6.34 27.34
CA ALA A 72 10.63 7.36 26.51
C ALA A 72 12.16 7.30 26.53
N GLU A 73 12.74 6.73 27.58
CA GLU A 73 14.19 6.51 27.72
C GLU A 73 14.61 5.06 27.42
N SER A 74 13.66 4.20 27.03
CA SER A 74 13.99 2.80 26.75
C SER A 74 14.91 2.69 25.53
N HIS A 75 16.02 1.97 25.71
CA HIS A 75 16.98 1.65 24.65
C HIS A 75 16.59 0.39 23.86
N LEU A 76 15.46 -0.24 24.17
CA LEU A 76 14.99 -1.40 23.42
C LEU A 76 14.52 -0.97 22.02
N ALA A 77 15.15 -1.54 21.00
CA ALA A 77 14.90 -1.19 19.59
C ALA A 77 13.43 -1.33 19.18
N ASP A 78 12.72 -2.34 19.71
CA ASP A 78 11.30 -2.57 19.45
C ASP A 78 10.42 -1.46 20.04
N ILE A 79 10.77 -0.96 21.23
CA ILE A 79 10.06 0.15 21.88
C ILE A 79 10.31 1.46 21.12
N LYS A 80 11.55 1.72 20.68
CA LYS A 80 11.87 2.85 19.81
C LYS A 80 11.03 2.82 18.52
N THR A 81 10.92 1.65 17.91
CA THR A 81 10.10 1.44 16.70
C THR A 81 8.63 1.78 16.94
N LEU A 82 8.02 1.27 18.03
CA LEU A 82 6.61 1.55 18.35
C LEU A 82 6.37 3.03 18.62
N ARG A 83 7.31 3.69 19.31
CA ARG A 83 7.22 5.13 19.57
C ARG A 83 7.26 5.93 18.28
N SER A 84 8.15 5.58 17.35
CA SER A 84 8.21 6.23 16.03
C SER A 84 6.88 6.04 15.29
N ILE A 85 6.36 4.80 15.21
CA ILE A 85 5.07 4.54 14.56
C ILE A 85 3.93 5.37 15.18
N LEU A 86 3.79 5.33 16.50
CA LEU A 86 2.74 6.08 17.20
C LEU A 86 2.91 7.60 17.00
N THR A 87 4.13 8.11 17.00
CA THR A 87 4.43 9.52 16.74
C THR A 87 3.98 9.93 15.34
N GLN A 88 4.30 9.13 14.32
CA GLN A 88 3.89 9.41 12.95
C GLN A 88 2.36 9.35 12.79
N ILE A 89 1.70 8.39 13.45
CA ILE A 89 0.23 8.29 13.48
C ILE A 89 -0.41 9.52 14.13
N ILE A 90 0.14 10.00 15.26
CA ILE A 90 -0.40 11.20 15.94
C ILE A 90 -0.23 12.45 15.07
N ARG A 91 0.91 12.57 14.38
CA ARG A 91 1.20 13.72 13.50
C ARG A 91 0.28 13.74 12.28
N VAL A 92 0.15 12.61 11.59
CA VAL A 92 -0.59 12.51 10.32
C VAL A 92 -1.51 11.28 10.32
N PRO A 93 -2.57 11.24 11.15
CA PRO A 93 -3.41 10.05 11.29
C PRO A 93 -4.05 9.62 9.96
N GLY A 94 -4.36 10.61 9.11
CA GLY A 94 -4.89 10.37 7.78
C GLY A 94 -3.96 9.54 6.89
N ALA A 95 -2.63 9.59 7.04
CA ALA A 95 -1.71 8.76 6.26
C ALA A 95 -1.91 7.25 6.54
N PHE A 96 -2.38 6.92 7.74
CA PHE A 96 -2.58 5.55 8.24
C PHE A 96 -4.04 5.09 8.15
N GLY A 97 -4.90 5.83 7.45
CA GLY A 97 -6.33 5.52 7.33
C GLY A 97 -7.16 5.83 8.57
N LEU A 98 -6.59 6.54 9.55
CA LEU A 98 -7.29 6.98 10.75
C LEU A 98 -7.91 8.36 10.53
N SER A 99 -9.00 8.68 11.24
CA SER A 99 -9.62 9.99 11.12
C SER A 99 -8.80 11.10 11.78
N GLY A 100 -9.07 12.34 11.37
CA GLY A 100 -8.49 13.52 12.03
C GLY A 100 -8.85 13.65 13.51
N LYS A 101 -9.91 12.96 13.99
CA LYS A 101 -10.30 12.96 15.41
C LYS A 101 -9.23 12.29 16.29
N MET A 102 -8.45 11.37 15.74
CA MET A 102 -7.33 10.76 16.46
C MET A 102 -6.26 11.77 16.87
N ARG A 103 -6.05 12.82 16.07
CA ARG A 103 -5.13 13.90 16.44
C ARG A 103 -5.63 14.65 17.67
N SER A 104 -6.93 14.92 17.75
CA SER A 104 -7.54 15.58 18.91
C SER A 104 -7.49 14.71 20.15
N LEU A 105 -7.78 13.40 20.00
CA LEU A 105 -7.66 12.43 21.07
C LEU A 105 -6.24 12.44 21.64
N PHE A 106 -5.22 12.46 20.78
CA PHE A 106 -3.82 12.44 21.20
C PHE A 106 -3.22 13.84 21.46
N LEU A 107 -3.97 14.93 21.33
CA LEU A 107 -3.43 16.29 21.52
C LEU A 107 -2.82 16.48 22.92
N PRO A 108 -3.44 16.01 24.03
CA PRO A 108 -2.82 16.05 25.35
C PRO A 108 -1.51 15.25 25.48
N TYR A 109 -1.27 14.30 24.56
CA TYR A 109 -0.16 13.35 24.54
C TYR A 109 0.99 13.83 23.64
N THR A 110 0.78 14.85 22.82
CA THR A 110 1.79 15.37 21.88
C THR A 110 3.00 15.99 22.58
N LYS A 111 2.79 16.68 23.71
CA LYS A 111 3.86 17.36 24.48
C LYS A 111 4.85 16.39 25.14
N THR A 112 4.46 15.14 25.39
CA THR A 112 5.34 14.11 25.96
C THR A 112 6.07 13.28 24.89
N PHE A 113 5.64 13.35 23.62
CA PHE A 113 6.17 12.53 22.52
C PHE A 113 7.05 13.29 21.52
N ILE A 114 6.76 14.57 21.29
CA ILE A 114 7.21 15.29 20.10
C ILE A 114 8.44 16.18 20.35
N ASP A 115 8.99 16.19 21.57
CA ASP A 115 10.18 16.99 21.94
C ASP A 115 11.53 16.44 21.41
N SER A 116 11.53 15.54 20.42
CA SER A 116 12.76 15.20 19.69
C SER A 116 12.95 16.17 18.51
N GLU A 117 13.62 17.30 18.77
CA GLU A 117 14.13 18.18 17.72
C GLU A 117 15.11 17.41 16.81
N GLY A 118 14.79 17.29 15.52
CA GLY A 118 15.82 17.12 14.46
C GLY A 118 15.99 15.77 13.75
N GLU A 119 15.11 14.77 13.89
CA GLU A 119 15.26 13.49 13.14
C GLU A 119 14.51 13.46 11.79
N VAL A 120 15.18 12.89 10.79
CA VAL A 120 14.83 12.77 9.36
C VAL A 120 13.41 12.21 9.17
N ILE A 121 12.51 13.03 8.63
CA ILE A 121 11.05 12.89 8.77
C ILE A 121 10.44 11.85 7.79
N ASP A 122 10.98 11.73 6.59
CA ASP A 122 10.32 10.96 5.54
C ASP A 122 10.53 9.45 5.72
N HIS A 123 11.75 9.03 6.08
CA HIS A 123 12.08 7.61 6.16
C HIS A 123 11.36 6.85 7.29
N GLU A 124 11.04 7.53 8.38
CA GLU A 124 10.27 6.94 9.48
C GLU A 124 8.79 6.72 9.13
N THR A 125 8.23 7.59 8.29
CA THR A 125 6.83 7.48 7.85
C THR A 125 6.65 6.26 6.95
N ASP A 126 7.58 6.04 6.02
CA ASP A 126 7.55 4.87 5.12
C ASP A 126 7.65 3.56 5.90
N LEU A 127 8.52 3.52 6.91
CA LEU A 127 8.66 2.36 7.79
C LEU A 127 7.38 2.11 8.61
N ALA A 128 6.71 3.15 9.10
CA ALA A 128 5.46 3.00 9.82
C ALA A 128 4.32 2.48 8.93
N LEU A 129 4.23 2.99 7.70
CA LEU A 129 3.27 2.51 6.69
C LEU A 129 3.55 1.06 6.29
N LEU A 130 4.82 0.65 6.31
CA LEU A 130 5.20 -0.74 6.13
C LEU A 130 4.54 -1.65 7.18
N TYR A 131 4.71 -1.33 8.47
CA TYR A 131 4.15 -2.14 9.54
C TYR A 131 2.63 -2.20 9.48
N LEU A 132 1.99 -1.10 9.05
CA LEU A 132 0.54 -1.08 8.84
C LEU A 132 0.14 -2.08 7.74
N ARG A 133 0.81 -2.08 6.58
CA ARG A 133 0.54 -3.03 5.48
C ARG A 133 0.76 -4.48 5.92
N ASP A 134 1.83 -4.76 6.65
CA ASP A 134 2.13 -6.09 7.19
C ASP A 134 1.07 -6.55 8.20
N TRP A 135 0.63 -5.64 9.07
CA TRP A 135 -0.45 -5.91 10.01
C TRP A 135 -1.77 -6.21 9.29
N MET A 136 -2.15 -5.41 8.29
CA MET A 136 -3.37 -5.65 7.50
C MET A 136 -3.33 -6.99 6.77
N THR A 137 -2.18 -7.37 6.20
CA THR A 137 -1.99 -8.69 5.57
C THR A 137 -2.33 -9.83 6.54
N ARG A 138 -1.77 -9.78 7.75
CA ARG A 138 -1.92 -10.85 8.73
C ARG A 138 -3.27 -10.84 9.45
N LYS A 139 -3.81 -9.67 9.78
CA LYS A 139 -5.00 -9.53 10.63
C LYS A 139 -6.29 -9.31 9.88
N VAL A 140 -6.25 -8.57 8.77
CA VAL A 140 -7.45 -8.28 7.97
C VAL A 140 -7.62 -9.35 6.91
N LEU A 141 -6.56 -9.67 6.16
CA LEU A 141 -6.64 -10.68 5.11
C LEU A 141 -6.43 -12.11 5.61
N SER A 142 -5.97 -12.29 6.86
CA SER A 142 -5.62 -13.60 7.43
C SER A 142 -4.62 -14.39 6.58
N ILE A 143 -3.73 -13.68 5.86
CA ILE A 143 -2.70 -14.30 5.03
C ILE A 143 -1.51 -14.63 5.94
N GLN A 144 -1.04 -15.87 5.86
CA GLN A 144 0.21 -16.26 6.51
C GLN A 144 1.37 -15.54 5.81
N ASP A 145 1.96 -14.60 6.54
CA ASP A 145 3.04 -13.77 6.04
C ASP A 145 4.39 -14.43 6.31
N LEU A 146 4.89 -15.17 5.31
CA LEU A 146 6.22 -15.76 5.36
C LEU A 146 7.31 -14.69 5.20
N GLY A 147 7.03 -13.62 4.44
CA GLY A 147 7.78 -12.36 4.37
C GLY A 147 9.29 -12.47 4.58
N THR A 148 9.83 -11.70 5.53
CA THR A 148 11.28 -11.64 5.82
C THR A 148 11.83 -12.84 6.61
N ASN A 149 10.97 -13.81 6.92
CA ASN A 149 11.31 -15.06 7.60
C ASN A 149 11.22 -16.27 6.65
N ALA A 150 10.97 -16.03 5.36
CA ALA A 150 11.07 -17.06 4.34
C ALA A 150 12.46 -17.69 4.38
N GLU A 151 12.51 -19.02 4.31
CA GLU A 151 13.77 -19.77 4.33
C GLU A 151 14.55 -19.55 3.03
N ASP A 152 13.84 -19.41 1.92
CA ASP A 152 14.42 -19.30 0.59
C ASP A 152 13.64 -18.39 -0.36
N ALA A 153 14.23 -18.16 -1.54
CA ALA A 153 13.63 -17.39 -2.61
C ALA A 153 12.40 -18.08 -3.25
N GLN A 154 12.28 -19.40 -3.15
CA GLN A 154 11.19 -20.17 -3.78
C GLN A 154 9.84 -19.75 -3.22
N THR A 155 9.77 -19.44 -1.93
CA THR A 155 8.57 -18.90 -1.28
C THR A 155 7.97 -17.70 -2.03
N PHE A 156 8.80 -16.79 -2.53
CA PHE A 156 8.35 -15.60 -3.25
C PHE A 156 7.96 -15.89 -4.70
N VAL A 157 8.64 -16.85 -5.34
CA VAL A 157 8.32 -17.33 -6.69
C VAL A 157 6.98 -18.06 -6.70
N ASP A 158 6.72 -18.90 -5.71
CA ASP A 158 5.44 -19.59 -5.57
C ASP A 158 4.30 -18.60 -5.29
N ALA A 159 4.55 -17.61 -4.43
CA ALA A 159 3.61 -16.51 -4.20
C ALA A 159 3.30 -15.73 -5.49
N LEU A 160 4.32 -15.43 -6.31
CA LEU A 160 4.18 -14.72 -7.59
C LEU A 160 3.24 -15.50 -8.54
N ARG A 161 3.42 -16.82 -8.65
CA ARG A 161 2.65 -17.69 -9.56
C ARG A 161 1.16 -17.77 -9.24
N ILE A 162 0.80 -17.64 -7.97
CA ILE A 162 -0.60 -17.62 -7.52
C ILE A 162 -1.15 -16.19 -7.36
N GLY A 163 -0.39 -15.18 -7.79
CA GLY A 163 -0.80 -13.77 -7.69
C GLY A 163 -0.85 -13.21 -6.27
N ASN A 164 -0.11 -13.82 -5.33
CA ASN A 164 0.05 -13.30 -3.98
C ASN A 164 1.15 -12.23 -3.92
N TYR A 165 0.84 -11.06 -4.45
CA TYR A 165 1.80 -9.96 -4.53
C TYR A 165 2.15 -9.34 -3.18
N ALA A 166 1.33 -9.54 -2.14
CA ALA A 166 1.66 -9.08 -0.79
C ALA A 166 2.89 -9.83 -0.23
N ILE A 167 3.03 -11.11 -0.54
CA ILE A 167 4.26 -11.88 -0.22
C ILE A 167 5.36 -11.55 -1.24
N THR A 168 5.07 -11.60 -2.54
CA THR A 168 6.09 -11.37 -3.58
C THR A 168 6.80 -10.02 -3.45
N SER A 169 6.07 -8.94 -3.10
CA SER A 169 6.64 -7.60 -2.89
C SER A 169 7.68 -7.52 -1.78
N LYS A 170 7.80 -8.54 -0.92
CA LYS A 170 8.79 -8.59 0.16
C LYS A 170 10.12 -9.21 -0.27
N PHE A 171 10.20 -9.74 -1.48
CA PHE A 171 11.38 -10.43 -1.98
C PHE A 171 12.64 -9.56 -1.94
N SER A 172 12.57 -8.33 -2.42
CA SER A 172 13.69 -7.38 -2.42
C SER A 172 14.25 -7.16 -1.00
N ARG A 173 13.38 -6.91 -0.03
CA ARG A 173 13.76 -6.74 1.38
C ARG A 173 14.35 -8.01 1.99
N TRP A 174 13.84 -9.18 1.60
CA TRP A 174 14.41 -10.45 2.05
C TRP A 174 15.84 -10.63 1.53
N VAL A 175 16.09 -10.34 0.24
CA VAL A 175 17.45 -10.36 -0.34
C VAL A 175 18.35 -9.36 0.40
N THR A 176 17.94 -8.11 0.53
CA THR A 176 18.73 -7.08 1.25
C THR A 176 19.04 -7.52 2.67
N LYS A 177 18.05 -8.05 3.42
CA LYS A 177 18.23 -8.54 4.79
C LYS A 177 19.24 -9.68 4.86
N LYS A 178 19.12 -10.68 3.98
CA LYS A 178 20.04 -11.82 3.91
C LYS A 178 21.48 -11.35 3.70
N TYR A 179 21.71 -10.47 2.72
CA TYR A 179 23.04 -9.99 2.37
C TYR A 179 23.56 -8.82 3.23
N SER A 180 22.74 -8.26 4.11
CA SER A 180 23.19 -7.32 5.15
C SER A 180 23.73 -8.04 6.39
N ASP A 181 23.62 -9.37 6.46
CA ASP A 181 24.14 -10.16 7.57
C ASP A 181 25.67 -10.02 7.68
N VAL A 182 26.18 -9.93 8.91
CA VAL A 182 27.61 -9.73 9.21
C VAL A 182 28.49 -10.82 8.60
N THR A 183 27.97 -12.03 8.39
CA THR A 183 28.74 -13.12 7.77
C THR A 183 28.93 -12.92 6.27
N LEU A 184 27.97 -12.31 5.58
CA LEU A 184 28.00 -12.06 4.13
C LEU A 184 28.47 -10.64 3.78
N ASN A 185 28.41 -9.72 4.74
CA ASN A 185 28.79 -8.33 4.60
C ASN A 185 29.45 -7.81 5.90
N PRO A 186 30.68 -8.28 6.23
CA PRO A 186 31.36 -7.91 7.47
C PRO A 186 31.72 -6.42 7.56
N GLU A 187 31.87 -5.76 6.41
CA GLU A 187 32.16 -4.33 6.32
C GLU A 187 30.89 -3.45 6.37
N GLN A 188 29.70 -4.06 6.45
CA GLN A 188 28.40 -3.37 6.46
C GLN A 188 28.25 -2.37 5.30
N LEU A 189 28.73 -2.77 4.11
CA LEU A 189 28.58 -1.98 2.90
C LEU A 189 27.10 -1.80 2.59
N CYS A 190 26.72 -0.58 2.18
CA CYS A 190 25.36 -0.32 1.70
C CYS A 190 25.14 -1.09 0.40
N ILE A 191 24.02 -1.82 0.29
CA ILE A 191 23.63 -2.51 -0.93
C ILE A 191 22.90 -1.49 -1.82
N GLY A 192 23.59 -0.99 -2.84
CA GLY A 192 23.04 -0.07 -3.82
C GLY A 192 22.06 -0.73 -4.80
N ALA A 193 21.38 0.10 -5.59
CA ALA A 193 20.44 -0.36 -6.61
C ALA A 193 21.13 -1.21 -7.71
N GLU A 194 22.40 -0.96 -8.00
CA GLU A 194 23.18 -1.75 -8.97
C GLU A 194 23.68 -3.07 -8.36
N ASP A 195 23.95 -3.07 -7.05
CA ASP A 195 24.51 -4.22 -6.32
C ASP A 195 23.46 -5.29 -6.01
N ILE A 196 22.18 -4.91 -5.96
CA ILE A 196 21.10 -5.85 -5.64
C ILE A 196 20.70 -6.74 -6.82
N PHE A 197 20.87 -6.31 -8.08
CA PHE A 197 20.47 -7.12 -9.24
C PHE A 197 21.22 -8.46 -9.30
N PRO A 198 22.55 -8.50 -9.12
CA PRO A 198 23.27 -9.77 -9.11
C PRO A 198 22.88 -10.68 -7.93
N LEU A 199 22.62 -10.10 -6.75
CA LEU A 199 22.16 -10.86 -5.58
C LEU A 199 20.81 -11.50 -5.85
N VAL A 200 19.88 -10.75 -6.44
CA VAL A 200 18.59 -11.27 -6.87
C VAL A 200 18.78 -12.39 -7.89
N ALA A 201 19.65 -12.23 -8.88
CA ALA A 201 19.91 -13.27 -9.88
C ALA A 201 20.43 -14.57 -9.23
N TYR A 202 21.33 -14.47 -8.26
CA TYR A 202 21.83 -15.64 -7.52
C TYR A 202 20.75 -16.37 -6.72
N GLU A 203 19.88 -15.62 -6.04
CA GLU A 203 18.77 -16.18 -5.29
C GLU A 203 17.74 -16.84 -6.21
N LEU A 204 17.39 -16.17 -7.33
CA LEU A 204 16.48 -16.72 -8.33
C LEU A 204 17.05 -17.99 -9.01
N ALA A 205 18.36 -18.08 -9.21
CA ALA A 205 19.01 -19.30 -9.73
C ALA A 205 18.91 -20.52 -8.78
N GLN A 206 18.58 -20.30 -7.50
CA GLN A 206 18.28 -21.39 -6.56
C GLN A 206 16.83 -21.89 -6.67
N THR A 207 15.97 -21.14 -7.34
CA THR A 207 14.56 -21.47 -7.51
C THR A 207 14.31 -22.25 -8.80
N ASP A 208 13.05 -22.57 -9.05
CA ASP A 208 12.59 -23.08 -10.33
C ASP A 208 11.88 -22.01 -11.20
N ILE A 209 12.18 -20.71 -10.98
CA ILE A 209 11.64 -19.61 -11.78
C ILE A 209 11.98 -19.77 -13.26
N ARG A 210 11.03 -19.46 -14.15
CA ARG A 210 11.15 -19.66 -15.60
C ARG A 210 10.66 -18.43 -16.34
N ALA A 211 11.03 -18.33 -17.60
CA ALA A 211 10.51 -17.28 -18.47
C ALA A 211 8.96 -17.28 -18.56
N ALA A 212 8.29 -18.42 -18.40
CA ALA A 212 6.82 -18.47 -18.33
C ALA A 212 6.21 -17.67 -17.15
N ASP A 213 6.99 -17.38 -16.10
CA ASP A 213 6.59 -16.55 -14.97
C ASP A 213 6.60 -15.04 -15.31
N MET A 214 7.12 -14.65 -16.49
CA MET A 214 7.20 -13.24 -16.86
C MET A 214 5.85 -12.53 -16.95
N ALA A 215 4.80 -13.25 -17.37
CA ALA A 215 3.45 -12.71 -17.39
C ALA A 215 2.97 -12.26 -15.99
N ALA A 216 3.34 -12.99 -14.93
CA ALA A 216 3.01 -12.62 -13.56
C ALA A 216 3.78 -11.37 -13.11
N ILE A 217 5.06 -11.28 -13.47
CA ILE A 217 5.92 -10.15 -13.09
C ILE A 217 5.48 -8.88 -13.80
N MET A 218 5.20 -8.95 -15.11
CA MET A 218 4.69 -7.80 -15.87
C MET A 218 3.34 -7.34 -15.34
N TYR A 219 2.45 -8.29 -14.99
CA TYR A 219 1.20 -7.90 -14.36
C TYR A 219 1.42 -7.19 -13.02
N MET A 220 2.31 -7.69 -12.16
CA MET A 220 2.68 -7.03 -10.91
C MET A 220 3.26 -5.63 -11.18
N TYR A 221 4.18 -5.49 -12.14
CA TYR A 221 4.80 -4.23 -12.50
C TYR A 221 3.79 -3.19 -12.99
N ASP A 222 2.85 -3.59 -13.85
CA ASP A 222 1.83 -2.70 -14.43
C ASP A 222 0.75 -2.27 -13.42
N HIS A 223 0.56 -3.06 -12.36
CA HIS A 223 -0.54 -2.89 -11.41
C HIS A 223 -0.07 -2.65 -9.98
N THR A 224 1.20 -2.35 -9.73
CA THR A 224 1.69 -1.91 -8.42
C THR A 224 2.36 -0.56 -8.53
N ILE A 225 2.56 0.12 -7.40
CA ILE A 225 3.22 1.42 -7.32
C ILE A 225 4.43 1.38 -6.38
N GLU A 226 5.32 2.37 -6.50
CA GLU A 226 6.42 2.65 -5.56
C GLU A 226 7.32 1.41 -5.35
N ASP A 227 7.69 1.09 -4.10
CA ASP A 227 8.54 -0.05 -3.72
C ASP A 227 8.10 -1.41 -4.30
N ASN A 228 6.79 -1.60 -4.49
CA ASN A 228 6.25 -2.85 -5.01
C ASN A 228 6.56 -2.99 -6.50
N GLN A 229 6.43 -1.90 -7.25
CA GLN A 229 6.80 -1.84 -8.66
C GLN A 229 8.31 -2.02 -8.81
N TYR A 230 9.10 -1.38 -7.94
CA TYR A 230 10.55 -1.58 -7.88
C TYR A 230 10.91 -3.06 -7.63
N THR A 231 10.20 -3.74 -6.73
CA THR A 231 10.42 -5.18 -6.50
C THR A 231 10.10 -6.02 -7.74
N ALA A 232 9.04 -5.70 -8.49
CA ALA A 232 8.77 -6.37 -9.76
C ALA A 232 9.89 -6.13 -10.79
N SER A 233 10.42 -4.91 -10.88
CA SER A 233 11.60 -4.59 -11.72
C SER A 233 12.84 -5.36 -11.29
N LEU A 234 13.09 -5.48 -9.98
CA LEU A 234 14.21 -6.25 -9.46
C LEU A 234 14.12 -7.73 -9.85
N ILE A 235 12.93 -8.33 -9.71
CA ILE A 235 12.71 -9.73 -10.13
C ILE A 235 12.91 -9.86 -11.64
N PHE A 236 12.36 -8.94 -12.44
CA PHE A 236 12.56 -8.93 -13.90
C PHE A 236 14.05 -8.88 -14.27
N SER A 237 14.78 -7.89 -13.74
CA SER A 237 16.21 -7.72 -13.99
C SER A 237 17.02 -8.93 -13.51
N GLY A 238 16.66 -9.48 -12.35
CA GLY A 238 17.26 -10.70 -11.82
C GLY A 238 17.12 -11.90 -12.74
N ILE A 239 15.93 -12.11 -13.31
CA ILE A 239 15.70 -13.17 -14.31
C ILE A 239 16.53 -12.90 -15.56
N GLN A 240 16.52 -11.67 -16.07
CA GLN A 240 17.31 -11.29 -17.24
C GLN A 240 18.81 -11.57 -17.01
N THR A 241 19.36 -11.14 -15.89
CA THR A 241 20.77 -11.37 -15.51
C THR A 241 21.06 -12.86 -15.33
N SER A 242 20.16 -13.61 -14.69
CA SER A 242 20.29 -15.07 -14.53
C SER A 242 20.31 -15.79 -15.88
N LEU A 243 19.42 -15.42 -16.82
CA LEU A 243 19.35 -16.01 -18.15
C LEU A 243 20.54 -15.62 -19.04
N ASN A 244 21.01 -14.38 -18.95
CA ASN A 244 22.23 -13.96 -19.64
C ASN A 244 23.44 -14.77 -19.15
N ARG A 245 23.56 -14.97 -17.82
CA ARG A 245 24.62 -15.82 -17.26
C ARG A 245 24.46 -17.29 -17.69
N GLN A 246 23.24 -17.79 -17.75
CA GLN A 246 22.96 -19.14 -18.24
C GLN A 246 23.41 -19.29 -19.71
N SER A 247 23.11 -18.31 -20.56
CA SER A 247 23.54 -18.26 -21.97
C SER A 247 25.08 -18.25 -22.09
N ALA A 248 25.75 -17.41 -21.30
CA ALA A 248 27.21 -17.37 -21.25
C ALA A 248 27.83 -18.72 -20.88
N LEU A 249 27.24 -19.42 -19.90
CA LEU A 249 27.68 -20.75 -19.49
C LEU A 249 27.40 -21.82 -20.54
N GLN A 250 26.25 -21.76 -21.22
CA GLN A 250 25.94 -22.65 -22.34
C GLN A 250 26.95 -22.49 -23.48
N ARG A 251 27.34 -21.25 -23.79
CA ARG A 251 28.36 -20.97 -24.80
C ARG A 251 29.75 -21.46 -24.38
N ALA A 252 30.11 -21.30 -23.11
CA ALA A 252 31.39 -21.78 -22.57
C ALA A 252 31.44 -23.32 -22.42
N HIS A 253 30.28 -23.96 -22.27
CA HIS A 253 30.13 -25.40 -22.04
C HIS A 253 29.01 -25.98 -22.92
N PRO A 254 29.17 -26.03 -24.25
CA PRO A 254 28.11 -26.41 -25.18
C PRO A 254 27.64 -27.86 -25.06
N GLU A 255 28.49 -28.74 -24.49
CA GLU A 255 28.20 -30.16 -24.27
C GLU A 255 27.40 -30.41 -22.98
N ASP A 256 27.29 -29.41 -22.10
CA ASP A 256 26.58 -29.55 -20.84
C ASP A 256 25.07 -29.52 -21.06
N SER A 257 24.36 -30.43 -20.39
CA SER A 257 22.90 -30.42 -20.37
C SER A 257 22.36 -29.20 -19.58
N PRO A 258 21.09 -28.80 -19.78
CA PRO A 258 20.49 -27.70 -19.03
C PRO A 258 20.60 -27.84 -17.50
N SER A 259 20.55 -29.06 -16.96
CA SER A 259 20.70 -29.30 -15.53
C SER A 259 22.15 -29.16 -15.06
N GLN A 260 23.14 -29.48 -15.90
CA GLN A 260 24.55 -29.26 -15.61
C GLN A 260 24.89 -27.77 -15.62
N ILE A 261 24.35 -27.00 -16.57
CA ILE A 261 24.49 -25.53 -16.58
C ILE A 261 23.90 -24.91 -15.32
N LEU A 262 22.70 -25.33 -14.91
CA LEU A 262 22.08 -24.85 -13.67
C LEU A 262 22.92 -25.23 -12.43
N ALA A 263 23.49 -26.44 -12.41
CA ALA A 263 24.38 -26.87 -11.33
C ALA A 263 25.65 -25.99 -11.26
N ARG A 264 26.19 -25.53 -12.39
CA ARG A 264 27.30 -24.56 -12.43
C ARG A 264 26.91 -23.21 -11.85
N MET A 265 25.75 -22.67 -12.23
CA MET A 265 25.27 -21.40 -11.66
C MET A 265 25.13 -21.48 -10.14
N ARG A 266 24.59 -22.61 -9.63
CA ARG A 266 24.49 -22.86 -8.18
C ARG A 266 25.85 -23.03 -7.52
N ALA A 267 26.80 -23.68 -8.20
CA ALA A 267 28.17 -23.80 -7.71
C ALA A 267 28.89 -22.44 -7.64
N GLU A 268 28.70 -21.57 -8.63
CA GLU A 268 29.21 -20.19 -8.64
C GLU A 268 28.67 -19.40 -7.46
N HIS A 269 27.36 -19.47 -7.23
CA HIS A 269 26.73 -18.83 -6.07
C HIS A 269 27.30 -19.36 -4.75
N ASN A 270 27.41 -20.68 -4.59
CA ASN A 270 27.99 -21.29 -3.40
C ASN A 270 29.47 -20.91 -3.19
N ALA A 271 30.23 -20.72 -4.27
CA ALA A 271 31.61 -20.24 -4.20
C ALA A 271 31.68 -18.77 -3.78
N PHE A 272 30.77 -17.94 -4.30
CA PHE A 272 30.60 -16.55 -3.89
C PHE A 272 30.30 -16.43 -2.38
N LEU A 273 29.36 -17.22 -1.85
CA LEU A 273 28.99 -17.20 -0.43
C LEU A 273 30.15 -17.60 0.51
N LYS A 274 31.19 -18.27 0.00
CA LYS A 274 32.37 -18.69 0.77
C LYS A 274 33.52 -17.67 0.74
N LYS A 275 33.38 -16.57 -0.01
CA LYS A 275 34.40 -15.51 -0.03
C LYS A 275 34.47 -14.82 1.34
N ASN A 276 35.61 -14.24 1.69
CA ASN A 276 35.79 -13.54 2.97
C ASN A 276 34.87 -12.33 3.12
N ASN A 277 34.55 -11.66 2.01
CA ASN A 277 33.55 -10.60 1.93
C ASN A 277 32.81 -10.77 0.59
N PRO A 278 31.75 -11.60 0.55
CA PRO A 278 30.99 -11.89 -0.66
C PRO A 278 30.51 -10.61 -1.33
N LEU A 279 29.84 -9.72 -0.59
CA LEU A 279 29.25 -8.50 -1.15
C LEU A 279 30.30 -7.60 -1.81
N ARG A 280 31.43 -7.34 -1.14
CA ARG A 280 32.51 -6.52 -1.73
C ARG A 280 33.08 -7.13 -3.01
N SER A 281 33.22 -8.46 -3.03
CA SER A 281 33.68 -9.16 -4.22
C SER A 281 32.69 -9.03 -5.37
N LEU A 282 31.38 -9.12 -5.10
CA LEU A 282 30.36 -8.91 -6.12
C LEU A 282 30.35 -7.48 -6.67
N ILE A 283 30.48 -6.48 -5.80
CA ILE A 283 30.57 -5.07 -6.21
C ILE A 283 31.76 -4.85 -7.16
N ASN A 284 32.88 -5.51 -6.91
CA ASN A 284 34.08 -5.37 -7.73
C ASN A 284 34.05 -6.18 -9.02
N GLU A 285 33.48 -7.39 -8.99
CA GLU A 285 33.57 -8.37 -10.08
C GLU A 285 32.31 -8.41 -10.96
N GLY A 286 31.15 -8.07 -10.42
CA GLY A 286 29.84 -8.20 -11.07
C GLY A 286 29.48 -9.65 -11.43
N ILE A 287 28.45 -9.82 -12.28
CA ILE A 287 28.17 -11.09 -12.96
C ILE A 287 28.75 -11.02 -14.36
N LEU A 288 29.57 -12.01 -14.70
CA LEU A 288 30.25 -12.08 -15.98
C LEU A 288 29.32 -12.61 -17.07
N TYR A 289 29.04 -11.80 -18.09
CA TYR A 289 28.47 -12.22 -19.38
C TYR A 289 28.82 -11.18 -20.45
N ASP A 290 28.78 -11.58 -21.72
CA ASP A 290 28.94 -10.69 -22.86
C ASP A 290 27.57 -10.14 -23.28
N PRO A 291 27.30 -8.82 -23.17
CA PRO A 291 26.00 -8.26 -23.48
C PRO A 291 25.64 -8.31 -24.98
N GLU A 292 26.60 -8.50 -25.88
CA GLU A 292 26.33 -8.63 -27.31
C GLU A 292 25.97 -10.07 -27.70
N MET A 293 26.60 -11.04 -27.01
CA MET A 293 26.52 -12.46 -27.37
C MET A 293 25.57 -13.26 -26.49
N ASP A 294 25.42 -12.89 -25.22
CA ASP A 294 24.73 -13.69 -24.21
C ASP A 294 23.35 -13.11 -23.83
N LEU A 295 22.93 -11.99 -24.43
CA LEU A 295 21.66 -11.34 -24.11
C LEU A 295 20.46 -12.20 -24.56
N VAL A 296 19.61 -12.57 -23.61
CA VAL A 296 18.38 -13.35 -23.87
C VAL A 296 17.19 -12.41 -24.06
N ASP A 297 16.43 -12.55 -25.15
CA ASP A 297 15.21 -11.76 -25.36
C ASP A 297 14.02 -12.36 -24.60
N LEU A 298 13.51 -11.63 -23.61
CA LEU A 298 12.36 -12.04 -22.81
C LEU A 298 11.00 -11.67 -23.43
N ARG A 299 10.95 -10.85 -24.49
CA ARG A 299 9.69 -10.26 -25.01
C ARG A 299 8.63 -11.28 -25.41
N GLU A 300 9.05 -12.46 -25.84
CA GLU A 300 8.14 -13.54 -26.24
C GLU A 300 7.39 -14.19 -25.06
N HIS A 301 7.82 -13.92 -23.82
CA HIS A 301 7.32 -14.58 -22.61
C HIS A 301 6.30 -13.77 -21.81
N TYR A 302 6.01 -12.54 -22.21
CA TYR A 302 5.03 -11.67 -21.57
C TYR A 302 4.12 -10.96 -22.57
N LYS A 303 3.65 -11.70 -23.59
CA LYS A 303 2.66 -11.17 -24.53
C LYS A 303 1.35 -10.82 -23.79
N GLU A 304 0.63 -9.83 -24.30
CA GLU A 304 -0.61 -9.33 -23.68
C GLU A 304 -1.63 -10.45 -23.39
N ASN A 305 -1.75 -11.43 -24.28
CA ASN A 305 -2.63 -12.59 -24.09
C ASN A 305 -2.19 -13.50 -22.94
N GLN A 306 -0.89 -13.68 -22.71
CA GLN A 306 -0.34 -14.46 -21.60
C GLN A 306 -0.56 -13.72 -20.27
N ILE A 307 -0.32 -12.41 -20.25
CA ILE A 307 -0.58 -11.53 -19.10
C ILE A 307 -2.07 -11.59 -18.73
N THR A 308 -2.95 -11.43 -19.72
CA THR A 308 -4.41 -11.50 -19.53
C THR A 308 -4.86 -12.88 -19.05
N ALA A 309 -4.33 -13.96 -19.62
CA ALA A 309 -4.66 -15.33 -19.22
C ALA A 309 -4.17 -15.66 -17.80
N PHE A 310 -3.01 -15.13 -17.40
CA PHE A 310 -2.53 -15.22 -16.02
C PHE A 310 -3.46 -14.45 -15.07
N ALA A 311 -3.76 -13.19 -15.39
CA ALA A 311 -4.62 -12.34 -14.58
C ALA A 311 -6.01 -12.94 -14.36
N LYS A 312 -6.61 -13.52 -15.41
CA LYS A 312 -7.92 -14.17 -15.34
C LYS A 312 -7.92 -15.39 -14.41
N ARG A 313 -6.89 -16.26 -14.51
CA ARG A 313 -6.76 -17.46 -13.67
C ARG A 313 -6.57 -17.12 -12.19
N ASN A 314 -5.87 -16.04 -11.90
CA ASN A 314 -5.51 -15.62 -10.54
C ASN A 314 -6.33 -14.42 -10.04
N ARG A 315 -7.46 -14.07 -10.69
CA ARG A 315 -8.14 -12.78 -10.49
C ARG A 315 -8.47 -12.46 -9.04
N ASP A 316 -8.96 -13.47 -8.29
CA ASP A 316 -9.42 -13.27 -6.91
C ASP A 316 -8.23 -12.98 -5.98
N SER A 317 -7.18 -13.79 -6.09
CA SER A 317 -5.93 -13.61 -5.36
C SER A 317 -5.31 -12.26 -5.72
N ILE A 318 -5.08 -11.99 -7.00
CA ILE A 318 -4.47 -10.73 -7.47
C ILE A 318 -5.23 -9.52 -6.94
N THR A 319 -6.55 -9.44 -7.13
CA THR A 319 -7.30 -8.27 -6.69
C THR A 319 -7.28 -8.12 -5.17
N THR A 320 -7.29 -9.22 -4.41
CA THR A 320 -7.17 -9.19 -2.94
C THR A 320 -5.87 -8.53 -2.50
N HIS A 321 -4.75 -8.94 -3.08
CA HIS A 321 -3.44 -8.43 -2.69
C HIS A 321 -3.19 -7.01 -3.24
N LEU A 322 -3.68 -6.69 -4.43
CA LEU A 322 -3.52 -5.35 -5.01
C LEU A 322 -4.37 -4.28 -4.30
N ILE A 323 -5.54 -4.65 -3.77
CA ILE A 323 -6.29 -3.80 -2.82
C ILE A 323 -5.34 -3.37 -1.70
N LEU A 324 -4.66 -4.31 -1.04
CA LEU A 324 -3.76 -3.96 0.05
C LEU A 324 -2.57 -3.09 -0.40
N LEU A 325 -1.97 -3.41 -1.55
CA LEU A 325 -0.73 -2.75 -1.97
C LEU A 325 -0.94 -1.33 -2.50
N ASN A 326 -2.10 -1.05 -3.12
CA ASN A 326 -2.30 0.20 -3.87
C ASN A 326 -3.31 1.16 -3.24
N ILE A 327 -4.07 0.74 -2.22
CA ILE A 327 -4.99 1.67 -1.57
C ILE A 327 -4.22 2.59 -0.64
N LYS A 328 -4.46 3.88 -0.84
CA LYS A 328 -3.90 4.92 0.01
C LYS A 328 -4.82 5.12 1.20
N ARG A 329 -4.25 5.14 2.41
CA ARG A 329 -4.94 5.53 3.64
C ARG A 329 -6.16 4.65 3.95
N ALA A 330 -6.05 3.35 3.69
CA ALA A 330 -7.13 2.40 3.97
C ALA A 330 -7.15 2.03 5.46
N CYS A 331 -8.32 2.10 6.08
CA CYS A 331 -8.56 1.38 7.34
C CYS A 331 -9.00 -0.07 7.07
N PRO A 332 -9.06 -0.94 8.10
CA PRO A 332 -9.58 -2.30 7.94
C PRO A 332 -10.99 -2.37 7.34
N GLU A 333 -11.87 -1.45 7.70
CA GLU A 333 -13.27 -1.41 7.23
C GLU A 333 -13.34 -1.08 5.74
N ASP A 334 -12.48 -0.14 5.32
CA ASP A 334 -12.26 0.26 3.94
C ASP A 334 -11.79 -0.94 3.10
N VAL A 335 -10.78 -1.68 3.58
CA VAL A 335 -10.29 -2.90 2.93
C VAL A 335 -11.41 -3.95 2.85
N ASN A 336 -12.12 -4.24 3.95
CA ASN A 336 -13.21 -5.21 3.97
C ASN A 336 -14.36 -4.85 3.02
N THR A 337 -14.68 -3.57 2.90
CA THR A 337 -15.67 -3.07 1.95
C THR A 337 -15.25 -3.38 0.52
N LEU A 338 -14.00 -3.09 0.16
CA LEU A 338 -13.49 -3.36 -1.17
C LEU A 338 -13.36 -4.86 -1.47
N LEU A 339 -13.01 -5.68 -0.48
CA LEU A 339 -13.02 -7.14 -0.63
C LEU A 339 -14.43 -7.68 -0.87
N THR A 340 -15.44 -7.06 -0.25
CA THR A 340 -16.85 -7.38 -0.49
C THR A 340 -17.25 -6.97 -1.91
N ILE A 341 -16.89 -5.77 -2.34
CA ILE A 341 -17.12 -5.29 -3.73
C ILE A 341 -16.45 -6.21 -4.75
N LYS A 342 -15.17 -6.54 -4.54
CA LYS A 342 -14.40 -7.51 -5.33
C LYS A 342 -15.18 -8.82 -5.49
N LYS A 343 -15.61 -9.42 -4.37
CA LYS A 343 -16.33 -10.71 -4.38
C LYS A 343 -17.56 -10.65 -5.26
N HIS A 344 -18.38 -9.61 -5.13
CA HIS A 344 -19.59 -9.46 -5.93
C HIS A 344 -19.31 -9.17 -7.42
N ILE A 345 -18.27 -8.39 -7.74
CA ILE A 345 -17.85 -8.18 -9.13
C ILE A 345 -17.37 -9.50 -9.75
N ILE A 346 -16.55 -10.28 -9.05
CA ILE A 346 -16.07 -11.58 -9.55
C ILE A 346 -17.26 -12.53 -9.78
N GLN A 347 -18.21 -12.59 -8.85
CA GLN A 347 -19.44 -13.38 -9.02
C GLN A 347 -20.24 -12.94 -10.25
N TYR A 348 -20.38 -11.63 -10.46
CA TYR A 348 -21.05 -11.07 -11.62
C TYR A 348 -20.35 -11.43 -12.93
N ILE A 349 -19.01 -11.32 -12.98
CA ILE A 349 -18.24 -11.66 -14.18
C ILE A 349 -18.37 -13.16 -14.47
N ASN A 350 -18.13 -14.01 -13.48
CA ASN A 350 -18.25 -15.46 -13.66
C ASN A 350 -19.65 -15.87 -14.13
N TYR A 351 -20.70 -15.24 -13.59
CA TYR A 351 -22.07 -15.45 -14.06
C TYR A 351 -22.24 -15.03 -15.53
N THR A 352 -21.74 -13.86 -15.90
CA THR A 352 -21.86 -13.31 -17.26
C THR A 352 -21.13 -14.20 -18.27
N GLU A 353 -19.90 -14.62 -17.95
CA GLU A 353 -19.09 -15.51 -18.79
C GLU A 353 -19.70 -16.92 -18.94
N ALA A 354 -20.37 -17.43 -17.90
CA ALA A 354 -21.02 -18.74 -17.94
C ALA A 354 -22.38 -18.72 -18.68
N ASN A 355 -22.94 -17.54 -18.96
CA ASN A 355 -24.24 -17.38 -19.60
C ASN A 355 -24.16 -16.41 -20.81
N PRO A 356 -23.33 -16.69 -21.82
CA PRO A 356 -23.25 -15.85 -23.00
C PRO A 356 -24.57 -15.95 -23.80
N PRO A 357 -25.04 -14.86 -24.42
CA PRO A 357 -26.16 -14.94 -25.35
C PRO A 357 -25.76 -15.77 -26.59
N GLU A 358 -26.73 -16.46 -27.21
CA GLU A 358 -26.51 -17.29 -28.41
C GLU A 358 -25.78 -16.55 -29.54
N LYS A 359 -26.00 -15.23 -29.64
CA LYS A 359 -25.22 -14.32 -30.47
C LYS A 359 -24.66 -13.21 -29.59
N PRO A 360 -23.32 -13.09 -29.44
CA PRO A 360 -22.71 -12.00 -28.67
C PRO A 360 -23.14 -10.64 -29.20
N LEU A 361 -24.06 -10.00 -28.49
CA LEU A 361 -24.47 -8.63 -28.78
C LEU A 361 -23.44 -7.68 -28.16
N GLN A 362 -23.23 -6.52 -28.80
CA GLN A 362 -22.36 -5.47 -28.27
C GLN A 362 -22.71 -5.11 -26.82
N THR A 363 -23.99 -5.18 -26.45
CA THR A 363 -24.46 -4.94 -25.08
C THR A 363 -23.86 -5.94 -24.08
N TYR A 364 -23.79 -7.23 -24.42
CA TYR A 364 -23.15 -8.25 -23.58
C TYR A 364 -21.65 -7.95 -23.39
N THR A 365 -20.94 -7.67 -24.50
CA THR A 365 -19.51 -7.35 -24.47
C THR A 365 -19.24 -6.09 -23.63
N ASN A 366 -20.08 -5.06 -23.76
CA ASN A 366 -19.96 -3.83 -22.98
C ASN A 366 -20.16 -4.08 -21.48
N ARG A 367 -21.12 -4.94 -21.09
CA ARG A 367 -21.39 -5.28 -19.68
C ARG A 367 -20.25 -6.07 -19.06
N LEU A 368 -19.71 -7.06 -19.78
CA LEU A 368 -18.57 -7.84 -19.32
C LEU A 368 -17.33 -6.94 -19.17
N LYS A 369 -17.01 -6.14 -20.20
CA LYS A 369 -15.90 -5.19 -20.16
C LYS A 369 -16.02 -4.20 -19.00
N ALA A 370 -17.21 -3.63 -18.78
CA ALA A 370 -17.41 -2.68 -17.68
C ALA A 370 -17.15 -3.32 -16.30
N ALA A 371 -17.54 -4.58 -16.10
CA ALA A 371 -17.25 -5.29 -14.85
C ALA A 371 -15.77 -5.66 -14.71
N GLU A 372 -15.09 -6.03 -15.80
CA GLU A 372 -13.63 -6.21 -15.81
C GLU A 372 -12.92 -4.90 -15.45
N GLU A 373 -13.36 -3.77 -16.00
CA GLU A 373 -12.83 -2.45 -15.65
C GLU A 373 -13.07 -2.13 -14.17
N MET A 374 -14.19 -2.53 -13.56
CA MET A 374 -14.37 -2.37 -12.11
C MET A 374 -13.29 -3.12 -11.31
N LEU A 375 -12.90 -4.32 -11.74
CA LEU A 375 -11.77 -5.04 -11.11
C LEU A 375 -10.46 -4.31 -11.32
N VAL A 376 -10.21 -3.80 -12.52
CA VAL A 376 -9.00 -3.01 -12.82
C VAL A 376 -8.94 -1.77 -11.91
N MET A 377 -10.07 -1.11 -11.63
CA MET A 377 -10.10 0.01 -10.68
C MET A 377 -9.75 -0.41 -9.25
N LEU A 378 -10.26 -1.55 -8.78
CA LEU A 378 -9.88 -2.10 -7.47
C LEU A 378 -8.38 -2.45 -7.42
N GLN A 379 -7.85 -2.98 -8.52
CA GLN A 379 -6.45 -3.37 -8.63
C GLN A 379 -5.51 -2.17 -8.68
N LYS A 380 -5.83 -1.12 -9.44
CA LYS A 380 -5.01 0.11 -9.52
C LYS A 380 -4.98 0.89 -8.20
N GLY A 381 -6.01 0.74 -7.36
CA GLY A 381 -6.09 1.36 -6.05
C GLY A 381 -6.31 2.87 -6.12
N GLY A 382 -5.71 3.61 -5.18
CA GLY A 382 -5.99 5.03 -4.94
C GLY A 382 -6.80 5.26 -3.66
N THR A 383 -7.50 6.39 -3.58
CA THR A 383 -8.41 6.69 -2.48
C THR A 383 -9.79 6.10 -2.75
N ILE A 384 -10.39 5.50 -1.72
CA ILE A 384 -11.70 4.86 -1.85
C ILE A 384 -12.77 5.86 -2.30
N LYS A 385 -12.79 7.02 -1.65
CA LYS A 385 -13.84 8.03 -1.85
C LYS A 385 -13.74 8.76 -3.18
N ASN A 386 -12.53 9.11 -3.63
CA ASN A 386 -12.36 9.99 -4.79
C ASN A 386 -12.03 9.22 -6.07
N ASP A 387 -11.40 8.06 -5.96
CA ASP A 387 -10.91 7.34 -7.14
C ASP A 387 -11.75 6.07 -7.37
N ILE A 388 -11.78 5.17 -6.39
CA ILE A 388 -12.32 3.82 -6.59
C ILE A 388 -13.84 3.82 -6.69
N ILE A 389 -14.56 4.39 -5.70
CA ILE A 389 -16.03 4.36 -5.68
C ILE A 389 -16.64 5.12 -6.88
N PRO A 390 -16.18 6.34 -7.24
CA PRO A 390 -16.69 7.04 -8.42
C PRO A 390 -16.44 6.29 -9.74
N ALA A 391 -15.26 5.67 -9.89
CA ALA A 391 -14.96 4.87 -11.08
C ALA A 391 -15.87 3.63 -11.17
N ILE A 392 -16.10 2.94 -10.05
CA ILE A 392 -17.04 1.82 -9.97
C ILE A 392 -18.47 2.26 -10.31
N LYS A 393 -18.93 3.42 -9.82
CA LYS A 393 -20.26 3.98 -10.18
C LYS A 393 -20.38 4.28 -11.68
N THR A 394 -19.31 4.76 -12.30
CA THR A 394 -19.25 5.01 -13.75
C THR A 394 -19.44 3.71 -14.52
N GLN A 395 -18.69 2.65 -14.15
CA GLN A 395 -18.84 1.34 -14.78
C GLN A 395 -20.22 0.72 -14.52
N ALA A 396 -20.79 0.91 -13.34
CA ALA A 396 -22.13 0.41 -12.99
C ALA A 396 -23.20 1.06 -13.88
N SER A 397 -23.05 2.35 -14.18
CA SER A 397 -23.92 3.07 -15.12
C SER A 397 -23.81 2.52 -16.54
N ILE A 398 -22.62 2.13 -16.99
CA ILE A 398 -22.43 1.46 -18.29
C ILE A 398 -23.20 0.13 -18.31
N ILE A 399 -23.09 -0.68 -17.25
CA ILE A 399 -23.84 -1.95 -17.17
C ILE A 399 -25.35 -1.69 -17.22
N ALA A 400 -25.85 -0.73 -16.44
CA ALA A 400 -27.26 -0.36 -16.39
C ALA A 400 -27.82 0.06 -17.77
N ASN A 401 -27.04 0.82 -18.54
CA ASN A 401 -27.45 1.31 -19.86
C ASN A 401 -27.38 0.24 -20.97
N ASN A 402 -26.76 -0.91 -20.71
CA ASN A 402 -26.57 -1.98 -21.69
C ASN A 402 -27.56 -3.14 -21.51
N LYS A 403 -28.80 -2.86 -21.09
CA LYS A 403 -29.91 -3.83 -20.97
C LYS A 403 -29.55 -5.07 -20.12
N PRO A 404 -29.21 -4.88 -18.83
CA PRO A 404 -28.89 -5.98 -17.93
C PRO A 404 -30.10 -6.89 -17.68
N GLY A 405 -29.87 -8.18 -17.45
CA GLY A 405 -30.91 -9.10 -16.98
C GLY A 405 -31.32 -8.87 -15.52
N LEU A 406 -32.36 -9.58 -15.05
CA LEU A 406 -32.88 -9.43 -13.67
C LEU A 406 -31.83 -9.68 -12.58
N ARG A 407 -30.97 -10.69 -12.74
CA ARG A 407 -29.89 -10.97 -11.77
C ARG A 407 -28.84 -9.86 -11.74
N GLU A 408 -28.53 -9.31 -12.91
CA GLU A 408 -27.59 -8.18 -13.07
C GLU A 408 -28.17 -6.90 -12.44
N LEU A 409 -29.48 -6.67 -12.54
CA LEU A 409 -30.16 -5.59 -11.82
C LEU A 409 -30.06 -5.74 -10.29
N GLY A 410 -30.12 -6.98 -9.77
CA GLY A 410 -29.88 -7.26 -8.35
C GLY A 410 -28.46 -6.87 -7.91
N PHE A 411 -27.45 -7.20 -8.72
CA PHE A 411 -26.07 -6.76 -8.50
C PHE A 411 -25.94 -5.22 -8.49
N LEU A 412 -26.55 -4.54 -9.45
CA LEU A 412 -26.52 -3.08 -9.53
C LEU A 412 -27.22 -2.41 -8.35
N GLY A 413 -28.37 -2.93 -7.92
CA GLY A 413 -29.09 -2.43 -6.74
C GLY A 413 -28.27 -2.58 -5.45
N TRP A 414 -27.64 -3.75 -5.27
CA TRP A 414 -26.73 -3.98 -4.15
C TRP A 414 -25.53 -3.03 -4.18
N LEU A 415 -24.86 -2.90 -5.33
CA LEU A 415 -23.69 -2.03 -5.48
C LEU A 415 -24.04 -0.56 -5.23
N HIS A 416 -25.21 -0.11 -5.70
CA HIS A 416 -25.70 1.23 -5.44
C HIS A 416 -25.89 1.48 -3.93
N SER A 417 -26.55 0.56 -3.22
CA SER A 417 -26.76 0.68 -1.77
C SER A 417 -25.45 0.79 -0.98
N LEU A 418 -24.43 0.02 -1.34
CA LEU A 418 -23.14 0.01 -0.66
C LEU A 418 -22.33 1.27 -0.96
N THR A 419 -22.32 1.70 -2.23
CA THR A 419 -21.55 2.88 -2.65
C THR A 419 -22.19 4.21 -2.23
N ASP A 420 -23.49 4.23 -1.95
CA ASP A 420 -24.19 5.39 -1.40
C ASP A 420 -23.97 5.61 0.10
N ASN A 421 -23.67 4.54 0.85
CA ASN A 421 -23.19 4.66 2.24
C ASN A 421 -21.82 5.35 2.35
N HIS A 422 -21.11 5.47 1.22
CA HIS A 422 -19.82 6.18 1.12
C HIS A 422 -19.96 7.61 0.59
N LYS A 423 -21.19 8.16 0.55
CA LYS A 423 -21.39 9.59 0.28
C LYS A 423 -20.50 10.40 1.21
N PRO A 424 -19.80 11.45 0.72
CA PRO A 424 -19.16 12.40 1.61
C PRO A 424 -20.23 12.86 2.58
N GLN A 425 -20.02 12.56 3.87
CA GLN A 425 -20.87 13.08 4.91
C GLN A 425 -20.65 14.58 4.85
N ALA A 426 -21.57 15.30 4.22
CA ALA A 426 -21.66 16.74 4.40
C ALA A 426 -21.80 16.90 5.91
N CYS A 427 -20.70 17.29 6.57
CA CYS A 427 -20.73 17.49 8.00
C CYS A 427 -21.82 18.53 8.22
N ILE A 428 -22.91 18.12 8.86
CA ILE A 428 -24.04 19.00 9.19
C ILE A 428 -23.50 20.22 9.98
N GLU A 429 -22.39 20.03 10.69
CA GLU A 429 -21.61 21.07 11.35
C GLU A 429 -21.02 22.11 10.39
N THR A 430 -20.51 21.77 9.21
CA THR A 430 -19.93 22.78 8.29
C THR A 430 -21.01 23.66 7.66
N SER A 431 -22.19 23.11 7.35
CA SER A 431 -23.30 23.91 6.81
C SER A 431 -23.96 24.78 7.88
N ALA A 432 -24.10 24.29 9.11
CA ALA A 432 -24.59 25.08 10.24
C ALA A 432 -23.58 26.17 10.65
N THR A 433 -22.29 25.86 10.64
CA THR A 433 -21.22 26.82 10.96
C THR A 433 -21.05 27.87 9.86
N LEU A 434 -21.13 27.48 8.57
CA LEU A 434 -21.14 28.45 7.46
C LEU A 434 -22.37 29.37 7.50
N LYS A 435 -23.57 28.82 7.79
CA LYS A 435 -24.77 29.65 8.00
C LYS A 435 -24.65 30.57 9.22
N ALA A 436 -24.00 30.12 10.29
CA ALA A 436 -23.75 30.94 11.47
C ALA A 436 -22.72 32.05 11.19
N ILE A 437 -21.69 31.77 10.38
CA ILE A 437 -20.71 32.76 9.92
C ILE A 437 -21.37 33.77 9.00
N ASP A 438 -22.21 33.35 8.05
CA ASP A 438 -22.97 34.26 7.17
C ASP A 438 -23.91 35.19 7.97
N LEU A 439 -24.54 34.68 9.04
CA LEU A 439 -25.35 35.48 9.94
C LEU A 439 -24.53 36.52 10.74
N ILE A 440 -23.30 36.18 11.13
CA ILE A 440 -22.37 37.09 11.84
C ILE A 440 -21.83 38.17 10.90
N VAL A 441 -21.52 37.82 9.64
CA VAL A 441 -21.02 38.77 8.64
C VAL A 441 -22.11 39.79 8.25
N VAL A 442 -23.36 39.34 8.08
CA VAL A 442 -24.50 40.24 7.79
C VAL A 442 -24.82 41.16 8.97
N SER A 443 -24.63 40.70 10.22
CA SER A 443 -24.84 41.56 11.40
C SER A 443 -23.73 42.58 11.60
N GLN A 444 -22.49 42.29 11.21
CA GLN A 444 -21.37 43.25 11.23
C GLN A 444 -21.46 44.34 10.14
N GLU A 445 -22.02 44.05 8.96
CA GLU A 445 -22.30 45.08 7.94
C GLU A 445 -23.38 46.08 8.40
N THR A 446 -24.23 45.71 9.37
CA THR A 446 -25.30 46.56 9.86
C THR A 446 -24.85 47.50 11.01
N GLU A 447 -23.77 47.14 11.72
CA GLU A 447 -23.23 47.94 12.85
C GLU A 447 -22.13 48.94 12.44
N LEU A 448 -21.49 48.75 11.28
CA LEU A 448 -20.51 49.70 10.73
C LEU A 448 -21.18 50.73 9.81
N SER A 449 -22.04 51.56 10.39
CA SER A 449 -22.37 52.86 9.82
C SER A 449 -22.40 53.92 10.91
N PRO A 450 -21.42 54.85 10.88
CA PRO A 450 -21.83 56.24 10.91
C PRO A 450 -21.04 57.16 9.96
N LYS A 451 -21.82 57.92 9.18
CA LYS A 451 -21.67 59.34 8.83
C LYS A 451 -20.30 59.88 8.33
N LYS A 452 -20.35 60.27 7.04
CA LYS A 452 -19.90 61.54 6.44
C LYS A 452 -18.55 62.14 6.86
N HIS A 453 -17.64 62.27 5.89
CA HIS A 453 -17.09 63.59 5.52
C HIS A 453 -16.66 63.63 4.04
N GLU A 454 -17.12 64.68 3.34
CA GLU A 454 -16.71 65.09 2.00
C GLU A 454 -15.26 65.62 1.99
N LYS A 455 -14.47 65.30 0.95
CA LYS A 455 -13.97 66.29 -0.03
C LYS A 455 -13.12 65.66 -1.14
N LEU A 456 -13.56 65.96 -2.36
CA LEU A 456 -12.83 66.27 -3.62
C LEU A 456 -11.31 66.08 -3.69
N ILE A 457 -10.86 65.47 -4.80
CA ILE A 457 -9.83 65.88 -5.81
C ILE A 457 -9.42 64.57 -6.53
N SER A 458 -9.91 64.28 -7.74
CA SER A 458 -9.47 64.73 -9.07
C SER A 458 -8.42 63.81 -9.75
N HIS A 459 -8.77 63.44 -10.99
CA HIS A 459 -7.94 63.08 -12.14
C HIS A 459 -7.46 61.64 -12.38
N LYS A 460 -8.10 61.08 -13.42
CA LYS A 460 -7.56 60.64 -14.72
C LYS A 460 -7.31 59.14 -14.92
N ALA A 461 -8.12 58.61 -15.84
CA ALA A 461 -7.84 57.47 -16.69
C ALA A 461 -6.65 57.74 -17.62
N ALA A 462 -5.90 56.69 -17.96
CA ALA A 462 -5.94 56.04 -19.28
C ALA A 462 -4.65 55.24 -19.54
N ASP A 463 -4.88 54.02 -20.02
CA ASP A 463 -4.14 53.26 -21.03
C ASP A 463 -2.60 53.12 -20.98
N GLY A 464 -2.20 51.86 -21.13
CA GLY A 464 -0.85 51.44 -21.50
C GLY A 464 -0.81 49.93 -21.70
N GLU A 465 -1.17 49.47 -22.91
CA GLU A 465 -0.69 48.19 -23.44
C GLU A 465 0.83 48.10 -23.29
N LEU A 466 1.34 46.91 -22.94
CA LEU A 466 2.63 46.43 -23.46
C LEU A 466 2.75 44.91 -23.29
N THR A 467 2.92 44.29 -24.44
CA THR A 467 3.42 42.95 -24.74
C THR A 467 4.55 42.47 -23.82
N ASN A 468 4.60 41.18 -23.50
CA ASN A 468 5.71 40.32 -23.97
C ASN A 468 5.51 38.83 -23.61
N THR A 469 5.72 38.03 -24.65
CA THR A 469 6.05 36.60 -24.66
C THR A 469 7.19 36.27 -23.70
N HIS A 470 7.18 35.08 -23.09
CA HIS A 470 8.40 34.31 -22.78
C HIS A 470 8.10 32.80 -22.77
N THR A 471 8.73 32.12 -23.73
CA THR A 471 8.93 30.68 -23.83
C THR A 471 10.29 30.37 -23.21
N ILE A 472 10.42 29.42 -22.28
CA ILE A 472 11.70 28.75 -21.99
C ILE A 472 11.48 27.25 -21.70
N GLN A 473 12.34 26.47 -22.36
CA GLN A 473 12.47 25.02 -22.40
C GLN A 473 13.12 24.44 -21.12
N TYR A 474 12.78 23.19 -20.80
CA TYR A 474 13.53 22.37 -19.84
C TYR A 474 14.63 21.58 -20.56
N ARG A 475 15.81 21.55 -19.93
CA ARG A 475 16.86 20.54 -20.14
C ARG A 475 16.74 19.48 -19.07
#